data_AF-A0A539DLG6-F1
#
_entry.id   AF-A0A539DLG6-F1
#
_cell.length_a   1.000
_cell.length_b   1.000
_cell.length_c   1.000
_cell.angle_alpha   90.00
_cell.angle_beta   90.00
_cell.angle_gamma   90.00
#
_symmetry.space_group_name_H-M   'P 1'
#
loop_
_entity.id
_entity.type
_entity.pdbx_description
1 polymer ?
#
loop_
_entity_poly.entity_id
_entity_poly.type
_entity_poly.pdbx_seq_one_letter_code
_entity_poly.pdbx_strand_id
1 'polypeptide(L)'
;RQDDRIDIVQPTNPIDVVDLAEVTVSGVALGEQDLRFHVDQVGVPVLVRISYFPNWQASGAEGPYRIAPNLMVVIPTAQDVHLTYQRSGLDIGAYVLTLIGIALLFLWRWLGDVRHAAPVPTSRRDRDGELDDDLPLGDDWRDPVWRDAAWDETLAMGRGSGDLDVELESLIDPLLAPPEVGGSADAHG
;
A
#
# COMPACT_ATOMS: atom_id res chain seq x y z
N ARG A 1 -3.53 -10.11 32.43
CA ARG A 1 -3.36 -8.75 31.88
C ARG A 1 -2.09 -8.22 32.50
N GLN A 2 -1.04 -8.10 31.70
CA GLN A 2 0.30 -7.69 32.14
C GLN A 2 0.40 -6.20 31.88
N ASP A 3 0.66 -5.42 32.93
CA ASP A 3 0.80 -3.97 32.85
C ASP A 3 2.01 -3.61 31.97
N ASP A 4 1.74 -2.95 30.85
CA ASP A 4 2.75 -2.31 29.99
C ASP A 4 3.23 -1.02 30.66
N ARG A 5 3.87 -1.18 31.83
CA ARG A 5 4.45 -0.06 32.59
C ARG A 5 5.77 0.30 31.93
N ILE A 6 5.70 1.22 30.97
CA ILE A 6 6.88 1.85 30.37
C ILE A 6 7.66 2.55 31.49
N ASP A 7 8.86 2.05 31.77
CA ASP A 7 9.82 2.66 32.69
C ASP A 7 10.40 3.91 32.02
N ILE A 8 9.91 5.07 32.44
CA ILE A 8 10.37 6.36 31.92
C ILE A 8 11.72 6.62 32.58
N VAL A 9 12.79 6.31 31.84
CA VAL A 9 14.17 6.65 32.22
C VAL A 9 14.26 8.16 32.34
N GLN A 10 14.33 8.66 33.57
CA GLN A 10 14.59 10.07 33.80
C GLN A 10 16.04 10.36 33.39
N PRO A 11 16.28 11.35 32.52
CA PRO A 11 17.62 11.75 32.17
C PRO A 11 18.37 12.17 33.45
N THR A 12 19.54 11.58 33.67
CA THR A 12 20.36 11.82 34.88
C THR A 12 20.97 13.22 34.91
N ASN A 13 20.95 13.91 33.76
CA ASN A 13 21.34 15.30 33.62
C ASN A 13 20.10 16.19 33.45
N PRO A 14 20.02 17.34 34.14
CA PRO A 14 19.01 18.35 33.87
C PRO A 14 19.13 18.83 32.42
N ILE A 15 18.02 18.79 31.70
CA ILE A 15 17.92 19.32 30.33
C ILE A 15 17.57 20.80 30.47
N ASP A 16 18.56 21.68 30.24
CA ASP A 16 18.29 23.10 30.08
C ASP A 16 17.64 23.33 28.72
N VAL A 17 16.35 23.66 28.74
CA VAL A 17 15.63 24.08 27.55
C VAL A 17 16.09 25.49 27.20
N VAL A 18 16.96 25.59 26.20
CA VAL A 18 17.44 26.86 25.67
C VAL A 18 16.44 27.37 24.63
N ASP A 19 15.89 28.56 24.83
CA ASP A 19 15.12 29.25 23.79
C ASP A 19 16.06 29.64 22.65
N LEU A 20 15.86 29.03 21.48
CA LEU A 20 16.57 29.38 20.26
C LEU A 20 15.87 30.54 19.56
N ALA A 21 16.66 31.37 18.86
CA ALA A 21 16.11 32.44 18.04
C ALA A 21 15.22 31.86 16.92
N GLU A 22 14.15 32.57 16.60
CA GLU A 22 13.28 32.22 15.48
C GLU A 22 14.06 32.36 14.16
N VAL A 23 14.15 31.27 13.41
CA VAL A 23 14.84 31.23 12.11
C VAL A 23 13.90 31.57 10.98
N THR A 24 14.33 32.47 10.11
CA THR A 24 13.64 32.80 8.88
C THR A 24 14.06 31.83 7.78
N VAL A 25 13.09 31.05 7.28
CA VAL A 25 13.29 30.19 6.11
C VAL A 25 12.80 30.91 4.85
N SER A 26 13.65 30.96 3.82
CA SER A 26 13.35 31.61 2.54
C SER A 26 13.74 30.73 1.35
N GLY A 27 13.28 31.10 0.14
CA GLY A 27 13.72 30.43 -1.09
C GLY A 27 13.37 28.94 -1.17
N VAL A 28 12.23 28.53 -0.60
CA VAL A 28 11.82 27.12 -0.57
C VAL A 28 11.48 26.64 -1.98
N ALA A 29 12.23 25.64 -2.47
CA ALA A 29 11.99 24.95 -3.72
C ALA A 29 11.80 23.46 -3.45
N LEU A 30 10.61 22.94 -3.78
CA LEU A 30 10.27 21.54 -3.65
C LEU A 30 10.19 20.91 -5.05
N GLY A 31 11.07 19.96 -5.33
CA GLY A 31 11.03 19.07 -6.49
C GLY A 31 10.41 17.71 -6.15
N GLU A 32 10.49 16.77 -7.08
CA GLU A 32 9.97 15.41 -6.87
C GLU A 32 10.85 14.58 -5.92
N GLN A 33 12.16 14.79 -5.98
CA GLN A 33 13.16 14.05 -5.20
C GLN A 33 14.11 14.98 -4.43
N ASP A 34 13.88 16.29 -4.46
CA ASP A 34 14.72 17.28 -3.80
C ASP A 34 13.92 18.39 -3.12
N LEU A 35 14.45 18.88 -1.99
CA LEU A 35 13.94 20.04 -1.27
C LEU A 35 15.12 20.96 -0.98
N ARG A 36 14.98 22.24 -1.32
CA ARG A 36 16.00 23.26 -1.08
C ARG A 36 15.38 24.43 -0.35
N PHE A 37 16.10 24.98 0.61
CA PHE A 37 15.70 26.21 1.27
C PHE A 37 16.93 26.91 1.83
N HIS A 38 16.78 28.22 2.04
CA HIS A 38 17.79 29.07 2.63
C HIS A 38 17.38 29.46 4.06
N VAL A 39 18.35 29.47 4.97
CA VAL A 39 18.17 29.89 6.36
C VAL A 39 19.05 31.10 6.68
N ASP A 40 18.53 32.01 7.52
CA ASP A 40 19.26 33.16 8.03
C ASP A 40 20.30 32.80 9.10
N GLN A 41 20.03 31.77 9.90
CA GLN A 41 20.93 31.31 10.97
C GLN A 41 21.14 29.78 10.93
N VAL A 42 22.41 29.38 11.09
CA VAL A 42 22.83 27.98 11.22
C VAL A 42 22.82 27.51 12.67
N GLY A 43 22.63 26.22 12.91
CA GLY A 43 22.63 25.59 14.23
C GLY A 43 21.28 25.58 14.95
N VAL A 44 20.26 26.24 14.40
CA VAL A 44 18.89 26.20 14.93
C VAL A 44 18.07 25.12 14.22
N PRO A 45 17.41 24.20 14.94
CA PRO A 45 16.62 23.14 14.32
C PRO A 45 15.45 23.68 13.48
N VAL A 46 15.32 23.20 12.24
CA VAL A 46 14.22 23.53 11.33
C VAL A 46 13.31 22.33 11.13
N LEU A 47 12.01 22.53 11.40
CA LEU A 47 10.98 21.51 11.17
C LEU A 47 10.63 21.40 9.69
N VAL A 48 10.82 20.22 9.11
CA VAL A 48 10.45 19.91 7.74
C VAL A 48 9.09 19.19 7.75
N ARG A 49 8.07 19.83 7.18
CA ARG A 49 6.69 19.29 7.07
C ARG A 49 6.50 18.30 5.90
N ILE A 50 7.58 17.65 5.49
CA ILE A 50 7.55 16.56 4.51
C ILE A 50 7.67 15.26 5.27
N SER A 51 6.99 14.22 4.79
CA SER A 51 7.06 12.90 5.39
C SER A 51 8.52 12.40 5.47
N TYR A 52 8.93 12.01 6.67
CA TYR A 52 10.22 11.37 6.93
C TYR A 52 10.33 10.05 6.17
N PHE A 53 11.47 9.88 5.51
CA PHE A 53 11.91 8.61 4.94
C PHE A 53 13.42 8.43 5.22
N PRO A 54 13.89 7.22 5.58
CA PRO A 54 15.30 6.97 5.87
C PRO A 54 16.27 7.27 4.72
N ASN A 55 15.76 7.30 3.49
CA ASN A 55 16.56 7.54 2.28
C ASN A 55 16.80 9.03 1.99
N TRP A 56 16.24 9.94 2.79
CA TRP A 56 16.54 11.37 2.66
C TRP A 56 17.96 11.65 3.15
N GLN A 57 18.73 12.34 2.31
CA GLN A 57 20.07 12.82 2.61
C GLN A 57 20.05 14.33 2.67
N ALA A 58 20.40 14.89 3.83
CA ALA A 58 20.57 16.32 4.00
C ALA A 58 22.02 16.71 3.71
N SER A 59 22.20 17.78 2.94
CA SER A 59 23.49 18.44 2.70
C SER A 59 23.36 19.91 3.10
N GLY A 60 24.40 20.45 3.74
CA GLY A 60 24.31 21.74 4.44
C GLY A 60 23.50 21.69 5.73
N ALA A 61 23.11 20.49 6.20
CA ALA A 61 22.44 20.28 7.47
C ALA A 61 22.77 18.89 8.05
N GLU A 62 22.64 18.74 9.37
CA GLU A 62 22.70 17.46 10.08
C GLU A 62 21.30 16.84 10.19
N GLY A 63 21.24 15.50 10.15
CA GLY A 63 19.99 14.74 10.08
C GLY A 63 19.72 14.17 8.68
N PRO A 64 18.46 13.85 8.35
CA PRO A 64 17.21 14.19 9.05
C PRO A 64 16.91 13.32 10.29
N TYR A 65 16.38 13.92 11.35
CA TYR A 65 15.92 13.20 12.55
C TYR A 65 14.39 13.15 12.61
N ARG A 66 13.82 11.99 12.98
CA ARG A 66 12.36 11.78 13.09
C ARG A 66 11.85 12.24 14.45
N ILE A 67 10.78 13.06 14.47
CA ILE A 67 10.26 13.72 15.70
C ILE A 67 8.77 13.49 15.99
N ALA A 68 7.96 13.10 14.99
CA ALA A 68 6.53 12.78 15.13
C ALA A 68 6.15 11.70 14.10
N PRO A 69 4.89 11.21 13.99
CA PRO A 69 4.55 9.98 13.27
C PRO A 69 5.29 9.83 11.95
N ASN A 70 5.32 10.90 11.14
CA ASN A 70 6.10 11.00 9.91
C ASN A 70 6.80 12.37 9.75
N LEU A 71 7.08 13.15 10.79
CA LEU A 71 7.78 14.46 10.63
C LEU A 71 9.28 14.32 10.83
N MET A 72 10.05 15.22 10.19
CA MET A 72 11.50 15.29 10.36
C MET A 72 12.02 16.69 10.69
N VAL A 73 13.13 16.74 11.41
CA VAL A 73 13.89 17.96 11.69
C VAL A 73 15.28 17.85 11.07
N VAL A 74 15.80 18.97 10.61
CA VAL A 74 17.20 19.10 10.18
C VAL A 74 17.85 20.24 10.94
N ILE A 75 19.15 20.14 11.18
CA ILE A 75 19.92 21.18 11.86
C ILE A 75 20.86 21.80 10.81
N PRO A 76 20.56 23.00 10.28
CA PRO A 76 21.39 23.62 9.25
C PRO A 76 22.82 23.85 9.74
N THR A 77 23.80 23.41 8.98
CA THR A 77 25.23 23.70 9.18
C THR A 77 25.74 24.72 8.18
N ALA A 78 24.97 24.97 7.11
CA ALA A 78 25.17 26.02 6.11
C ALA A 78 23.84 26.78 5.88
N GLN A 79 23.93 27.97 5.28
CA GLN A 79 22.74 28.78 4.97
C GLN A 79 21.90 28.15 3.86
N ASP A 80 22.52 27.45 2.91
CA ASP A 80 21.83 26.72 1.85
C ASP A 80 21.71 25.25 2.23
N VAL A 81 20.47 24.79 2.43
CA VAL A 81 20.16 23.42 2.83
C VAL A 81 19.51 22.69 1.67
N HIS A 82 20.02 21.50 1.36
CA HIS A 82 19.53 20.67 0.27
C HIS A 82 19.25 19.25 0.80
N LEU A 83 18.00 18.84 0.77
CA LEU A 83 17.57 17.47 1.05
C LEU A 83 17.35 16.76 -0.27
N THR A 84 18.01 15.61 -0.47
CA THR A 84 17.86 14.78 -1.68
C THR A 84 17.40 13.40 -1.27
N TYR A 85 16.39 12.87 -1.96
CA TYR A 85 15.97 11.49 -1.83
C TYR A 85 16.92 10.60 -2.61
N GLN A 86 17.68 9.76 -1.92
CA GLN A 86 18.65 8.89 -2.57
C GLN A 86 17.95 7.79 -3.36
N ARG A 87 18.31 7.66 -4.65
CA ARG A 87 17.86 6.52 -5.47
C ARG A 87 18.47 5.23 -4.95
N SER A 88 17.69 4.16 -4.90
CA SER A 88 18.19 2.88 -4.40
C SER A 88 19.17 2.30 -5.42
N GLY A 89 20.29 1.75 -4.97
CA GLY A 89 21.20 1.01 -5.85
C GLY A 89 20.51 -0.18 -6.55
N LEU A 90 19.42 -0.68 -5.96
CA LEU A 90 18.55 -1.69 -6.56
C LEU A 90 17.87 -1.20 -7.83
N ASP A 91 17.58 0.10 -7.97
CA ASP A 91 16.96 0.65 -9.18
C ASP A 91 17.89 0.46 -10.38
N ILE A 92 19.19 0.74 -10.19
CA ILE A 92 20.22 0.51 -11.21
C ILE A 92 20.32 -0.99 -11.52
N GLY A 93 20.35 -1.84 -10.49
CA GLY A 93 20.37 -3.29 -10.67
C GLY A 93 19.18 -3.82 -11.45
N ALA A 94 17.98 -3.31 -11.17
CA ALA A 94 16.75 -3.66 -11.87
C ALA A 94 16.82 -3.21 -13.34
N TYR A 95 17.27 -1.99 -13.62
CA TYR A 95 17.45 -1.51 -15.00
C TYR A 95 18.46 -2.35 -15.78
N VAL A 96 19.59 -2.71 -15.18
CA VAL A 96 20.58 -3.60 -15.80
C VAL A 96 19.97 -4.97 -16.09
N LEU A 97 19.24 -5.55 -15.13
CA LEU A 97 18.57 -6.83 -15.30
C LEU A 97 17.52 -6.79 -16.43
N THR A 98 16.74 -5.71 -16.52
CA THR A 98 15.79 -5.49 -17.62
C THR A 98 16.51 -5.41 -18.96
N LEU A 99 17.63 -4.67 -19.04
CA LEU A 99 18.43 -4.61 -20.26
C LEU A 99 19.00 -5.97 -20.66
N ILE A 100 19.44 -6.78 -19.69
CA ILE A 100 19.88 -8.16 -19.94
C ILE A 100 18.73 -9.00 -20.48
N GLY A 101 17.54 -8.93 -19.87
CA GLY A 101 16.36 -9.64 -20.35
C GLY A 101 16.00 -9.28 -21.79
N ILE A 102 15.98 -7.99 -22.11
CA ILE A 102 15.74 -7.50 -23.47
C ILE A 102 16.83 -8.00 -24.44
N ALA A 103 18.10 -7.92 -24.05
CA ALA A 103 19.21 -8.41 -24.86
C ALA A 103 19.11 -9.92 -25.12
N LEU A 104 18.69 -10.71 -24.13
CA LEU A 104 18.44 -12.14 -24.30
C LEU A 104 17.29 -12.42 -25.27
N LEU A 105 16.21 -11.62 -25.25
CA LEU A 105 15.13 -11.75 -26.24
C LEU A 105 15.63 -11.48 -27.66
N PHE A 106 16.42 -10.42 -27.86
CA PHE A 106 17.03 -10.13 -29.15
C PHE A 106 18.00 -11.22 -29.58
N LEU A 107 18.82 -11.71 -28.64
CA LEU A 107 19.77 -12.79 -28.87
C LEU A 107 19.02 -14.06 -29.30
N TRP A 108 17.99 -14.50 -28.58
CA TRP A 108 17.16 -15.64 -28.99
C TRP A 108 16.47 -15.41 -30.33
N ARG A 109 15.98 -14.20 -30.59
CA ARG A 109 15.40 -13.86 -31.89
C ARG A 109 16.43 -13.89 -33.03
N TRP A 110 17.69 -13.61 -32.75
CA TRP A 110 18.81 -13.70 -33.70
C TRP A 110 19.34 -15.13 -33.87
N LEU A 111 19.37 -15.94 -32.81
CA LEU A 111 19.76 -17.36 -32.88
C LEU A 111 18.71 -18.25 -33.55
N GLY A 112 17.51 -17.73 -33.81
CA GLY A 112 16.50 -18.36 -34.65
C GLY A 112 15.41 -19.07 -33.86
N ASP A 113 14.26 -19.26 -34.51
CA ASP A 113 13.06 -19.85 -33.89
C ASP A 113 13.36 -21.25 -33.33
N VAL A 114 12.96 -21.44 -32.06
CA VAL A 114 12.85 -22.77 -31.48
C VAL A 114 11.83 -23.53 -32.31
N ARG A 115 12.28 -24.55 -33.04
CA ARG A 115 11.37 -25.44 -33.75
C ARG A 115 10.52 -26.17 -32.72
N HIS A 116 9.31 -25.69 -32.48
CA HIS A 116 8.31 -26.42 -31.72
C HIS A 116 8.07 -27.76 -32.44
N ALA A 117 8.33 -28.86 -31.75
CA ALA A 117 8.24 -30.20 -32.34
C ALA A 117 6.81 -30.55 -32.80
N ALA A 118 5.79 -29.81 -32.38
CA ALA A 118 4.43 -29.95 -32.86
C ALA A 118 3.67 -28.59 -32.83
N PRO A 119 2.86 -28.29 -33.84
CA PRO A 119 1.97 -27.11 -33.87
C PRO A 119 0.72 -27.27 -32.99
N VAL A 120 0.49 -28.46 -32.41
CA VAL A 120 -0.68 -28.74 -31.58
C VAL A 120 -0.20 -29.08 -30.17
N PRO A 121 -0.68 -28.40 -29.11
CA PRO A 121 -0.44 -28.85 -27.74
C PRO A 121 -1.01 -30.26 -27.65
N THR A 122 -0.17 -31.25 -27.37
CA THR A 122 -0.61 -32.64 -27.32
C THR A 122 -1.62 -32.76 -26.17
N SER A 123 -2.90 -32.73 -26.50
CA SER A 123 -3.95 -33.21 -25.61
C SER A 123 -3.57 -34.64 -25.23
N ARG A 124 -3.78 -34.93 -23.95
CA ARG A 124 -3.50 -36.20 -23.31
C ARG A 124 -4.09 -37.32 -24.17
N ARG A 125 -3.25 -38.14 -24.80
CA ARG A 125 -3.70 -39.40 -25.39
C ARG A 125 -4.03 -40.35 -24.24
N ASP A 126 -5.30 -40.57 -23.98
CA ASP A 126 -5.73 -41.82 -23.35
C ASP A 126 -5.58 -42.97 -24.36
N ARG A 127 -5.43 -44.20 -23.84
CA ARG A 127 -4.93 -45.39 -24.58
C ARG A 127 -5.86 -45.89 -25.68
N ASP A 128 -6.99 -45.22 -25.86
CA ASP A 128 -8.17 -45.69 -26.58
C ASP A 128 -8.39 -44.90 -27.88
N GLY A 129 -7.73 -43.74 -28.03
CA GLY A 129 -7.76 -42.96 -29.27
C GLY A 129 -9.06 -42.21 -29.54
N GLU A 130 -9.98 -42.14 -28.58
CA GLU A 130 -11.16 -41.27 -28.65
C GLU A 130 -10.78 -39.87 -28.13
N LEU A 131 -11.10 -38.83 -28.88
CA LEU A 131 -11.03 -37.46 -28.40
C LEU A 131 -12.24 -37.25 -27.48
N ASP A 132 -12.02 -37.02 -26.18
CA ASP A 132 -13.05 -36.46 -25.30
C ASP A 132 -13.30 -35.00 -25.73
N ASP A 133 -14.10 -34.84 -26.79
CA ASP A 133 -14.65 -33.55 -27.23
C ASP A 133 -15.85 -33.10 -26.36
N ASP A 134 -16.12 -33.81 -25.25
CA ASP A 134 -17.28 -33.62 -24.38
C ASP A 134 -17.08 -32.59 -23.23
N LEU A 135 -16.00 -31.81 -23.25
CA LEU A 135 -16.01 -30.58 -22.44
C LEU A 135 -16.84 -29.54 -23.18
N PRO A 136 -17.89 -28.95 -22.56
CA PRO A 136 -18.71 -27.90 -23.16
C PRO A 136 -17.91 -26.58 -23.19
N LEU A 137 -16.77 -26.60 -23.86
CA LEU A 137 -16.02 -25.43 -24.25
C LEU A 137 -16.64 -24.99 -25.57
N GLY A 138 -17.63 -24.09 -25.47
CA GLY A 138 -18.29 -23.52 -26.64
C GLY A 138 -17.26 -23.08 -27.68
N ASP A 139 -17.55 -23.39 -28.94
CA ASP A 139 -16.68 -23.21 -30.10
C ASP A 139 -16.26 -21.74 -30.35
N ASP A 140 -16.84 -20.80 -29.60
CA ASP A 140 -16.55 -19.37 -29.63
C ASP A 140 -16.31 -18.80 -28.22
N TRP A 141 -15.09 -18.30 -27.98
CA TRP A 141 -14.74 -17.58 -26.74
C TRP A 141 -15.56 -16.29 -26.53
N ARG A 142 -16.25 -15.80 -27.57
CA ARG A 142 -17.14 -14.64 -27.48
C ARG A 142 -18.53 -14.97 -26.93
N ASP A 143 -18.88 -16.25 -26.82
CA ASP A 143 -20.15 -16.70 -26.27
C ASP A 143 -19.98 -17.93 -25.36
N PRO A 144 -19.46 -17.73 -24.13
CA PRO A 144 -19.30 -18.83 -23.19
C PRO A 144 -20.66 -19.34 -22.72
N VAL A 145 -20.82 -20.67 -22.59
CA VAL A 145 -22.05 -21.34 -22.11
C VAL A 145 -22.57 -20.79 -20.76
N TRP A 146 -21.69 -20.19 -19.95
CA TRP A 146 -22.04 -19.52 -18.70
C TRP A 146 -22.80 -18.19 -18.86
N ARG A 147 -22.90 -17.64 -20.07
CA ARG A 147 -23.48 -16.31 -20.34
C ARG A 147 -25.01 -16.30 -20.29
N ASP A 148 -25.63 -17.43 -20.67
CA ASP A 148 -27.08 -17.65 -20.60
C ASP A 148 -27.48 -18.57 -19.45
N ALA A 149 -26.50 -19.04 -18.66
CA ALA A 149 -26.75 -19.67 -17.37
C ALA A 149 -27.24 -18.59 -16.40
N ALA A 150 -28.50 -18.18 -16.56
CA ALA A 150 -29.28 -17.57 -15.51
C ALA A 150 -29.09 -18.41 -14.25
N TRP A 151 -28.61 -17.78 -13.18
CA TRP A 151 -28.41 -18.39 -11.88
C TRP A 151 -29.62 -19.24 -11.51
N ASP A 152 -29.53 -20.55 -11.71
CA ASP A 152 -30.62 -21.45 -11.37
C ASP A 152 -30.62 -21.58 -9.85
N GLU A 153 -31.47 -20.81 -9.19
CA GLU A 153 -31.63 -20.75 -7.72
C GLU A 153 -31.88 -22.15 -7.12
N THR A 154 -32.26 -23.12 -7.94
CA THR A 154 -32.44 -24.52 -7.57
C THR A 154 -31.14 -25.25 -7.22
N LEU A 155 -29.98 -24.86 -7.79
CA LEU A 155 -28.67 -25.44 -7.42
C LEU A 155 -28.12 -24.87 -6.09
N ALA A 156 -28.59 -23.69 -5.68
CA ALA A 156 -28.33 -23.17 -4.34
C ALA A 156 -29.19 -23.88 -3.27
N MET A 157 -30.32 -24.47 -3.67
CA MET A 157 -31.24 -25.18 -2.77
C MET A 157 -30.92 -26.68 -2.71
N GLY A 158 -29.68 -27.00 -2.31
CA GLY A 158 -29.21 -28.38 -2.26
C GLY A 158 -28.15 -28.68 -1.20
N ARG A 159 -27.89 -27.78 -0.24
CA ARG A 159 -27.09 -28.10 0.95
C ARG A 159 -27.28 -27.05 2.06
N GLY A 160 -28.30 -27.27 2.91
CA GLY A 160 -28.31 -26.83 4.31
C GLY A 160 -28.02 -25.35 4.61
N SER A 161 -28.84 -24.43 4.12
CA SER A 161 -28.94 -23.05 4.62
C SER A 161 -29.98 -22.96 5.75
N GLY A 162 -29.76 -23.68 6.84
CA GLY A 162 -30.71 -23.75 7.97
C GLY A 162 -30.16 -23.36 9.33
N ASP A 163 -28.84 -23.18 9.47
CA ASP A 163 -28.21 -23.11 10.80
C ASP A 163 -27.24 -21.93 11.00
N LEU A 164 -27.05 -21.07 9.99
CA LEU A 164 -26.05 -19.99 10.06
C LEU A 164 -26.64 -18.57 10.06
N ASP A 165 -27.95 -18.41 9.79
CA ASP A 165 -28.59 -17.08 9.76
C ASP A 165 -29.09 -16.62 11.14
N VAL A 166 -29.35 -17.54 12.07
CA VAL A 166 -29.96 -17.19 13.38
C VAL A 166 -28.93 -16.70 14.41
N GLU A 167 -27.63 -17.01 14.25
CA GLU A 167 -26.62 -16.64 15.24
C GLU A 167 -26.04 -15.23 15.03
N LEU A 168 -26.05 -14.71 13.79
CA LEU A 168 -25.44 -13.41 13.44
C LEU A 168 -26.35 -12.18 13.64
N GLU A 169 -27.67 -12.32 13.57
CA GLU A 169 -28.59 -11.19 13.82
C GLU A 169 -28.75 -10.87 15.32
N SER A 170 -28.55 -11.84 16.22
CA SER A 170 -28.70 -11.61 17.67
C SER A 170 -27.53 -10.84 18.31
N LEU A 171 -26.42 -10.69 17.58
CA LEU A 171 -25.17 -10.12 18.10
C LEU A 171 -24.93 -8.65 17.70
N ILE A 172 -25.73 -8.09 16.78
CA ILE A 172 -25.40 -6.81 16.12
C ILE A 172 -26.28 -5.60 16.51
N ASP A 173 -27.41 -5.73 17.23
CA ASP A 173 -28.13 -4.50 17.62
C ASP A 173 -28.94 -4.55 18.93
N PRO A 174 -28.49 -3.82 19.97
CA PRO A 174 -29.42 -3.13 20.86
C PRO A 174 -29.12 -1.62 20.97
N LEU A 175 -28.38 -1.02 20.03
CA LEU A 175 -27.88 0.35 20.17
C LEU A 175 -28.54 1.38 19.24
N LEU A 176 -29.62 1.00 18.55
CA LEU A 176 -30.34 1.92 17.65
C LEU A 176 -31.86 1.95 17.82
N ALA A 177 -32.37 1.77 19.05
CA ALA A 177 -33.75 2.16 19.37
C ALA A 177 -33.83 3.67 19.70
N PRO A 178 -34.60 4.49 18.95
CA PRO A 178 -34.84 5.88 19.30
C PRO A 178 -35.74 6.00 20.55
N PRO A 179 -35.63 7.08 21.35
CA PRO A 179 -36.48 7.26 22.52
C PRO A 179 -37.94 7.51 22.11
N GLU A 180 -38.88 6.73 22.66
CA GLU A 180 -40.31 6.99 22.53
C GLU A 180 -40.66 8.33 23.19
N VAL A 181 -41.07 9.30 22.37
CA VAL A 181 -41.68 10.55 22.82
C VAL A 181 -43.18 10.32 22.90
N GLY A 182 -43.71 10.42 24.13
CA GLY A 182 -45.08 10.07 24.46
C GLY A 182 -46.16 11.01 23.90
N GLY A 183 -47.38 10.46 23.84
CA GLY A 183 -48.62 11.19 23.56
C GLY A 183 -49.79 10.50 24.25
N SER A 184 -49.97 10.79 25.54
CA SER A 184 -51.22 10.52 26.26
C SER A 184 -52.05 11.81 26.21
N ALA A 185 -53.12 11.77 25.41
CA ALA A 185 -54.21 12.74 25.47
C ALA A 185 -55.38 12.01 26.10
N ASP A 186 -55.83 12.47 27.27
CA ASP A 186 -57.20 12.31 27.77
C ASP A 186 -57.40 13.21 29.00
N ALA A 187 -58.30 14.19 28.89
CA ALA A 187 -59.32 14.56 29.90
C ALA A 187 -59.87 15.98 29.65
N HIS A 188 -60.89 16.07 28.80
CA HIS A 188 -62.00 17.00 29.00
C HIS A 188 -63.19 16.17 29.50
N GLY A 189 -63.78 16.58 30.63
CA GLY A 189 -64.94 15.96 31.25
C GLY A 189 -65.05 16.36 32.71
#